data_AF-A0A0Q7NNG3-F1
#
_entry.id   AF-A0A0Q7NNG3-F1
#
_cell.length_a   1.000
_cell.length_b   1.000
_cell.length_c   1.000
_cell.angle_alpha   90.00
_cell.angle_beta   90.00
_cell.angle_gamma   90.00
#
_symmetry.space_group_name_H-M   'P 1'
#
loop_
_entity.id
_entity.type
_entity.pdbx_description
1 polymer ?
#
loop_
_entity_poly.entity_id
_entity_poly.type
_entity_poly.pdbx_seq_one_letter_code
_entity_poly.pdbx_strand_id
1 'polypeptide(L)'
;MTYGGQTFQATPAELAAAASAVRTLLDGMVSGFKSLESDVTSLTSTWKGRQGEQFAAGFADVRDGLSELLDAIRDTTVALDDSAEAYLGQEGANAAAIEAVASSLDLPGVS
;
A
#
# COMPACT_ATOMS: atom_id res chain seq x y z
N MET A 1 16.46 -1.28 -27.24
CA MET A 1 15.00 -1.13 -27.14
C MET A 1 14.73 -0.65 -25.72
N THR A 2 14.71 0.66 -25.54
CA THR A 2 14.62 1.30 -24.22
C THR A 2 13.15 1.55 -23.95
N TYR A 3 12.54 0.75 -23.07
CA TYR A 3 11.23 1.09 -22.54
C TYR A 3 11.42 2.35 -21.69
N GLY A 4 10.89 3.47 -22.19
CA GLY A 4 10.78 4.70 -21.42
C GLY A 4 9.87 4.44 -20.23
N GLY A 5 10.48 4.01 -19.13
CA GLY A 5 9.82 4.03 -17.83
C GLY A 5 9.48 5.47 -17.54
N GLN A 6 8.21 5.82 -17.73
CA GLN A 6 7.65 7.04 -17.14
C GLN A 6 7.89 6.90 -15.64
N THR A 7 8.90 7.60 -15.14
CA THR A 7 9.13 7.72 -13.70
C THR A 7 7.84 8.30 -13.13
N PHE A 8 7.12 7.49 -12.36
CA PHE A 8 5.95 7.94 -11.61
C PHE A 8 6.40 9.07 -10.67
N GLN A 9 6.23 10.31 -11.10
CA GLN A 9 6.44 11.49 -10.27
C GLN A 9 5.11 11.80 -9.59
N ALA A 10 4.87 11.18 -8.44
CA ALA A 10 3.86 11.61 -7.52
C ALA A 10 4.51 12.52 -6.46
N THR A 11 3.81 13.58 -6.08
CA THR A 11 4.18 14.36 -4.90
C THR A 11 4.03 13.52 -3.64
N PRO A 12 4.75 13.83 -2.55
CA PRO A 12 4.59 13.12 -1.27
C PRO A 12 3.13 13.09 -0.78
N ALA A 13 2.37 14.15 -1.03
CA ALA A 13 0.95 14.23 -0.67
C ALA A 13 0.08 13.22 -1.45
N GLU A 14 0.36 13.01 -2.74
CA GLU A 14 -0.35 12.03 -3.57
C GLU A 14 0.00 10.59 -3.16
N LEU A 15 1.26 10.32 -2.79
CA LEU A 15 1.67 9.02 -2.25
C LEU A 15 0.97 8.72 -0.93
N ALA A 16 0.91 9.69 -0.01
CA ALA A 16 0.20 9.55 1.26
C ALA A 16 -1.30 9.32 1.08
N ALA A 17 -1.92 10.02 0.12
CA ALA A 17 -3.33 9.84 -0.23
C ALA A 17 -3.58 8.43 -0.81
N ALA A 18 -2.72 7.95 -1.70
CA ALA A 18 -2.80 6.60 -2.25
C ALA A 18 -2.66 5.53 -1.15
N ALA A 19 -1.66 5.65 -0.29
CA ALA A 19 -1.47 4.73 0.84
C ALA A 19 -2.69 4.70 1.78
N SER A 20 -3.30 5.86 2.06
CA SER A 20 -4.53 5.96 2.86
C SER A 20 -5.73 5.27 2.21
N ALA A 21 -5.93 5.48 0.91
CA ALA A 21 -6.99 4.84 0.15
C ALA A 21 -6.82 3.31 0.13
N VAL A 22 -5.59 2.83 -0.04
CA VAL A 22 -5.25 1.41 -0.01
C VAL A 22 -5.53 0.79 1.37
N ARG A 23 -5.16 1.46 2.46
CA ARG A 23 -5.49 1.02 3.83
C ARG A 23 -6.99 0.92 4.08
N THR A 24 -7.76 1.90 3.61
CA THR A 24 -9.22 1.89 3.74
C THR A 24 -9.84 0.70 2.98
N LEU A 25 -9.34 0.43 1.77
CA LEU A 25 -9.76 -0.73 0.99
C LEU A 25 -9.42 -2.05 1.71
N LEU A 26 -8.21 -2.16 2.25
CA LEU A 26 -7.78 -3.32 3.04
C LEU A 26 -8.71 -3.60 4.21
N ASP A 27 -9.04 -2.59 5.01
CA ASP A 27 -9.93 -2.74 6.16
C ASP A 27 -11.32 -3.24 5.76
N GLY A 28 -11.85 -2.70 4.65
CA GLY A 28 -13.10 -3.17 4.03
C GLY A 28 -13.03 -4.62 3.58
N MET A 29 -11.93 -5.02 2.93
CA MET A 29 -11.73 -6.40 2.46
C MET A 29 -11.58 -7.38 3.62
N VAL A 30 -10.80 -7.04 4.64
CA VAL A 30 -10.60 -7.90 5.83
C VAL A 30 -11.91 -8.11 6.57
N SER A 31 -12.71 -7.05 6.76
CA SER A 31 -14.01 -7.17 7.44
C SER A 31 -15.02 -7.97 6.61
N GLY A 32 -15.12 -7.69 5.31
CA GLY A 32 -15.99 -8.43 4.40
C GLY A 32 -15.63 -9.90 4.31
N PHE A 33 -14.34 -10.23 4.27
CA PHE A 33 -13.88 -11.61 4.19
C PHE A 33 -14.15 -12.40 5.48
N LYS A 34 -13.93 -11.80 6.65
CA LYS A 34 -14.29 -12.43 7.92
C LYS A 34 -15.78 -12.76 8.00
N SER A 35 -16.64 -11.88 7.48
CA SER A 35 -18.08 -12.14 7.40
C SER A 35 -18.37 -13.33 6.47
N LEU A 36 -17.76 -13.32 5.28
CA LEU A 36 -17.93 -14.40 4.29
C LEU A 36 -17.45 -15.75 4.84
N GLU A 37 -16.30 -15.79 5.51
CA GLU A 37 -15.76 -17.00 6.12
C GLU A 37 -16.70 -17.56 7.20
N SER A 38 -17.28 -16.70 8.03
CA SER A 38 -18.29 -17.08 9.01
C SER A 38 -19.53 -17.69 8.35
N ASP A 39 -20.05 -17.06 7.30
CA ASP A 39 -21.23 -17.52 6.57
C ASP A 39 -20.99 -18.87 5.88
N VAL A 40 -19.83 -19.03 5.23
CA VAL A 40 -19.46 -20.28 4.57
C VAL A 40 -19.20 -21.41 5.59
N THR A 41 -18.57 -21.10 6.72
CA THR A 41 -18.39 -22.08 7.80
C THR A 41 -19.74 -22.56 8.31
N SER A 42 -20.69 -21.65 8.53
CA SER A 42 -22.05 -21.99 8.94
C SER A 42 -22.75 -22.87 7.89
N LEU A 43 -22.68 -22.49 6.61
CA LEU A 43 -23.29 -23.24 5.50
C LEU A 43 -22.72 -24.67 5.38
N THR A 44 -21.39 -24.79 5.35
CA THR A 44 -20.69 -26.09 5.16
C THR A 44 -20.78 -27.00 6.39
N SER A 45 -21.08 -26.43 7.56
CA SER A 45 -21.36 -27.23 8.76
C SER A 45 -22.61 -28.11 8.60
N THR A 46 -23.59 -27.68 7.81
CA THR A 46 -24.87 -28.38 7.61
C THR A 46 -25.02 -28.99 6.22
N TRP A 47 -24.39 -28.41 5.20
CA TRP A 47 -24.46 -28.91 3.83
C TRP A 47 -23.49 -30.08 3.62
N LYS A 48 -24.00 -31.31 3.77
CA LYS A 48 -23.22 -32.54 3.59
C LYS A 48 -23.36 -33.14 2.19
N GLY A 49 -22.42 -34.03 1.87
CA GLY A 49 -22.34 -34.72 0.59
C GLY A 49 -21.45 -34.00 -0.41
N ARG A 50 -21.25 -34.65 -1.57
CA ARG A 50 -20.27 -34.26 -2.59
C ARG A 50 -20.27 -32.78 -2.96
N GLN A 51 -21.44 -32.16 -3.13
CA GLN A 51 -21.52 -30.76 -3.54
C GLN A 51 -21.11 -29.79 -2.42
N GLY A 52 -21.45 -30.10 -1.17
CA GLY A 52 -21.00 -29.32 -0.01
C GLY A 52 -19.49 -29.42 0.18
N GLU A 53 -18.91 -30.61 -0.01
CA GLU A 53 -17.46 -30.83 0.03
C GLU A 53 -16.73 -30.08 -1.09
N GLN A 54 -17.24 -30.11 -2.32
CA GLN A 54 -16.67 -29.36 -3.45
C GLN A 54 -16.75 -27.85 -3.23
N PHE A 55 -17.88 -27.36 -2.70
CA PHE A 55 -18.02 -25.95 -2.36
C PHE A 55 -17.03 -25.54 -1.26
N ALA A 56 -16.90 -26.34 -0.19
CA ALA A 56 -15.96 -26.08 0.89
C ALA A 56 -14.49 -26.06 0.40
N ALA A 57 -14.12 -27.00 -0.48
CA ALA A 57 -12.80 -27.01 -1.10
C ALA A 57 -12.56 -25.77 -1.97
N GLY A 58 -13.50 -25.43 -2.85
CA GLY A 58 -13.38 -24.23 -3.67
C GLY A 58 -13.33 -22.93 -2.86
N PHE A 59 -14.02 -22.88 -1.72
CA PHE A 59 -13.91 -21.75 -0.81
C PHE A 59 -12.55 -21.68 -0.09
N ALA A 60 -11.92 -22.82 0.22
CA ALA A 60 -10.57 -22.84 0.75
C ALA A 60 -9.57 -22.22 -0.25
N ASP A 61 -9.69 -22.54 -1.54
CA ASP A 61 -8.86 -21.92 -2.59
C ASP A 61 -9.09 -20.40 -2.67
N VAL A 62 -10.34 -19.95 -2.54
CA VAL A 62 -10.68 -18.51 -2.48
C VAL A 62 -10.05 -17.82 -1.27
N ARG A 63 -10.09 -18.45 -0.09
CA ARG A 63 -9.45 -17.92 1.12
C ARG A 63 -7.95 -17.74 0.91
N ASP A 64 -7.30 -18.74 0.35
CA ASP A 64 -5.85 -18.73 0.17
C ASP A 64 -5.45 -17.64 -0.82
N GLY A 65 -6.13 -17.53 -1.97
CA GLY A 65 -5.90 -16.45 -2.93
C GLY A 65 -6.22 -15.05 -2.39
N LEU A 66 -7.20 -14.92 -1.49
CA LEU A 66 -7.47 -13.64 -0.83
C LEU A 66 -6.38 -13.29 0.18
N SER A 67 -5.83 -14.27 0.90
CA SER A 67 -4.68 -14.05 1.78
C SER A 67 -3.50 -13.48 0.99
N GLU A 68 -3.17 -14.09 -0.16
CA GLU A 68 -2.12 -13.60 -1.05
C GLU A 68 -2.38 -12.16 -1.53
N LEU A 69 -3.63 -11.83 -1.87
CA LEU A 69 -4.00 -10.48 -2.27
C LEU A 69 -3.82 -9.47 -1.11
N LEU A 70 -4.25 -9.83 0.10
CA LEU A 70 -4.09 -8.95 1.27
C LEU A 70 -2.61 -8.70 1.60
N ASP A 71 -1.77 -9.72 1.46
CA ASP A 71 -0.32 -9.61 1.64
C ASP A 71 0.29 -8.69 0.57
N ALA A 72 -0.05 -8.89 -0.71
CA ALA A 72 0.44 -8.04 -1.80
C ALA A 72 0.03 -6.56 -1.66
N ILE A 73 -1.19 -6.30 -1.17
CA ILE A 73 -1.66 -4.93 -0.94
C ILE A 73 -0.92 -4.31 0.27
N ARG A 74 -0.66 -5.08 1.32
CA ARG A 74 0.14 -4.63 2.46
C ARG A 74 1.56 -4.27 2.02
N ASP A 75 2.21 -5.11 1.23
CA ASP A 75 3.55 -4.86 0.69
C ASP A 75 3.57 -3.59 -0.18
N THR A 76 2.52 -3.39 -1.00
CA THR A 76 2.37 -2.16 -1.79
C THR A 76 2.25 -0.93 -0.90
N THR A 77 1.53 -1.02 0.22
CA THR A 77 1.37 0.08 1.17
C THR A 77 2.71 0.45 1.83
N VAL A 78 3.49 -0.56 2.24
CA VAL A 78 4.84 -0.35 2.79
C VAL A 78 5.74 0.34 1.76
N ALA A 79 5.75 -0.14 0.51
CA ALA A 79 6.54 0.47 -0.54
C ALA A 79 6.15 1.93 -0.85
N LEU A 80 4.85 2.26 -0.76
CA LEU A 80 4.36 3.64 -0.92
C LEU A 80 4.81 4.55 0.23
N ASP A 81 4.72 4.06 1.47
CA ASP A 81 5.16 4.81 2.65
C ASP A 81 6.69 5.02 2.62
N ASP A 82 7.49 3.98 2.33
CA ASP A 82 8.95 4.07 2.17
C ASP A 82 9.36 5.06 1.07
N SER A 83 8.64 5.04 -0.06
CA SER A 83 8.88 5.98 -1.16
C SER A 83 8.59 7.41 -0.74
N ALA A 84 7.48 7.66 -0.01
CA ALA A 84 7.14 8.98 0.48
C ALA A 84 8.19 9.51 1.47
N GLU A 85 8.69 8.67 2.38
CA GLU A 85 9.76 9.03 3.31
C GLU A 85 11.06 9.39 2.58
N ALA A 86 11.45 8.60 1.56
CA ALA A 86 12.63 8.87 0.76
C ALA A 86 12.54 10.22 0.01
N TYR A 87 11.37 10.54 -0.57
CA TYR A 87 11.14 11.83 -1.22
C TYR A 87 11.26 13.00 -0.23
N LEU A 88 10.63 12.90 0.95
CA LEU A 88 10.70 13.94 1.98
C LEU A 88 12.14 14.14 2.49
N GLY A 89 12.90 13.05 2.66
CA GLY A 89 14.31 13.12 3.05
C GLY A 89 15.18 13.83 2.01
N GLN A 90 14.98 13.53 0.73
CA GLN A 90 15.68 14.19 -0.38
C GLN A 90 15.34 15.69 -0.44
N GLU A 91 14.07 16.04 -0.25
CA GLU A 91 13.62 17.44 -0.25
C GLU A 91 14.19 18.23 0.92
N GLY A 92 14.23 17.65 2.12
CA GLY A 92 14.87 18.26 3.29
C GLY A 92 16.38 18.49 3.09
N ALA A 93 17.09 17.53 2.51
CA ALA A 93 18.51 17.68 2.19
C ALA A 93 18.76 18.79 1.15
N ASN A 94 17.91 18.88 0.13
CA ASN A 94 17.98 19.93 -0.88
C ASN A 94 17.69 21.32 -0.27
N ALA A 95 16.67 21.43 0.59
CA ALA A 95 16.33 22.68 1.26
C ALA A 95 17.48 23.17 2.18
N ALA A 96 18.07 22.26 2.96
CA ALA A 96 19.22 22.58 3.81
C ALA A 96 20.44 23.03 2.99
N ALA A 97 20.69 22.40 1.83
CA ALA A 97 21.76 22.81 0.94
C ALA A 97 21.53 24.20 0.34
N ILE A 98 20.28 24.52 -0.06
CA ILE A 98 19.90 25.84 -0.56
C ILE A 98 20.05 26.90 0.54
N GLU A 99 19.59 26.62 1.75
CA GLU A 99 19.74 27.52 2.91
C GLU A 99 21.21 27.78 3.24
N ALA A 100 22.05 26.74 3.24
CA ALA A 100 23.48 26.87 3.46
C ALA A 100 24.15 27.75 2.39
N VAL A 101 23.79 27.59 1.11
CA VAL A 101 24.27 28.46 0.03
C VAL A 101 23.78 29.89 0.23
N ALA A 102 22.49 30.10 0.49
CA ALA A 102 21.91 31.42 0.71
C ALA A 102 22.56 32.16 1.89
N SER A 103 22.78 31.46 3.01
CA SER A 103 23.47 32.01 4.19
C SER A 103 24.95 32.29 3.94
N SER A 104 25.61 31.54 3.04
CA SER A 104 27.00 31.81 2.64
C SER A 104 27.15 33.02 1.70
N LEU A 105 26.08 33.38 0.98
CA LEU A 105 26.03 34.56 0.11
C LEU A 105 25.70 35.84 0.88
N ASP A 106 25.14 35.73 2.08
CA ASP A 106 24.97 36.83 3.04
C ASP A 106 26.30 37.13 3.74
N LEU A 107 27.25 37.71 3.00
CA LEU A 107 28.57 38.10 3.51
C LEU A 107 28.47 39.45 4.27
N PRO A 108 28.93 39.53 5.54
CA PRO A 108 29.01 40.80 6.25
C PRO A 108 30.17 41.65 5.71
N GLY A 109 29.83 42.86 5.26
CA GLY A 109 30.77 43.98 5.13
C GLY A 109 31.16 44.37 3.70
N VAL A 110 30.42 45.30 3.12
CA VAL A 110 31.07 46.42 2.42
C VAL A 110 30.88 47.65 3.31
N SER A 111 31.96 48.03 3.99
CA SER A 111 32.08 49.31 4.71
C SER A 111 32.41 50.43 3.73
#